data_AF-A0A806J2E1-F1
#
_entry.id   AF-A0A806J2E1-F1
#
_cell.length_a   1.000
_cell.length_b   1.000
_cell.length_c   1.000
_cell.angle_alpha   90.00
_cell.angle_beta   90.00
_cell.angle_gamma   90.00
#
_symmetry.space_group_name_H-M   'P 1'
#
loop_
_entity.id
_entity.type
_entity.pdbx_description
1 polymer ?
#
loop_
_entity_poly.entity_id
_entity_poly.type
_entity_poly.pdbx_seq_one_letter_code
_entity_poly.pdbx_strand_id
1 'polypeptide(L)'
;MITNLNIIHYRKLTHNIISLPGQASPEKLTFQHLSELISKEIYNDFWCNEYLQQEGYSFEWVKNNVFPRASGLVSAYDRDKAKSLFNEQSYHHFFTIVMKDWLLRHWEDREMKGFIKDLNILFHNLANYYGIHTAYWPRL
;
A
#
# COMPACT_ATOMS: atom_id res chain seq x y z
N MET A 1 -10.47 -21.48 30.16
CA MET A 1 -11.09 -21.32 28.82
C MET A 1 -10.89 -19.89 28.38
N ILE A 2 -9.93 -19.63 27.49
CA ILE A 2 -9.73 -18.30 26.92
C ILE A 2 -10.52 -18.27 25.62
N THR A 3 -11.58 -17.47 25.59
CA THR A 3 -12.42 -17.25 24.41
C THR A 3 -11.64 -16.44 23.39
N ASN A 4 -11.44 -17.02 22.21
CA ASN A 4 -10.96 -16.34 21.01
C ASN A 4 -11.89 -15.17 20.68
N LEU A 5 -11.43 -13.94 20.94
CA LEU A 5 -12.04 -12.73 20.40
C LEU A 5 -11.59 -12.59 18.94
N ASN A 6 -12.40 -13.11 18.03
CA ASN A 6 -12.42 -12.67 16.64
C ASN A 6 -12.68 -11.15 16.63
N ILE A 7 -11.63 -10.35 16.47
CA ILE A 7 -11.75 -8.91 16.30
C ILE A 7 -12.25 -8.67 14.87
N ILE A 8 -13.57 -8.67 14.72
CA ILE A 8 -14.23 -8.12 13.54
C ILE A 8 -14.14 -6.60 13.68
N HIS A 9 -13.23 -5.96 12.96
CA HIS A 9 -13.12 -4.50 12.92
C HIS A 9 -14.37 -3.90 12.24
N TYR A 10 -15.31 -3.42 13.05
CA TYR A 10 -16.46 -2.65 12.58
C TYR A 10 -15.98 -1.32 11.95
N ARG A 11 -16.28 -1.11 10.66
CA ARG A 11 -16.08 0.15 9.94
C ARG A 11 -16.89 1.27 10.59
N LYS A 12 -16.29 2.00 11.52
CA LYS A 12 -16.87 3.22 12.11
C LYS A 12 -16.37 4.44 11.34
N LEU A 13 -17.09 4.80 10.27
CA LEU A 13 -16.98 6.10 9.59
C LEU A 13 -17.24 7.29 10.53
N THR A 14 -17.68 7.03 11.77
CA THR A 14 -18.00 8.02 12.80
C THR A 14 -16.83 8.88 13.26
N HIS A 15 -15.59 8.54 12.92
CA HIS A 15 -14.40 9.30 13.33
C HIS A 15 -13.60 9.91 12.17
N ASN A 16 -14.12 9.89 10.94
CA ASN A 16 -13.38 10.31 9.74
C ASN A 16 -12.04 9.57 9.52
N ILE A 17 -11.90 8.37 10.07
CA ILE A 17 -10.72 7.51 9.90
C ILE A 17 -11.12 6.33 9.04
N ILE A 18 -10.34 6.09 7.99
CA ILE A 18 -10.39 4.87 7.18
C ILE A 18 -9.01 4.21 7.20
N SER A 19 -8.98 2.90 7.01
CA SER A 19 -7.76 2.11 6.90
C SER A 19 -7.60 1.62 5.47
N LEU A 20 -6.36 1.47 5.02
CA LEU A 20 -6.08 0.83 3.74
C LEU A 20 -6.61 -0.62 3.71
N PRO A 21 -7.03 -1.11 2.53
CA PRO A 21 -7.36 -2.52 2.33
C PRO A 21 -6.20 -3.45 2.71
N GLY A 22 -6.50 -4.66 3.15
CA GLY A 22 -5.49 -5.66 3.51
C GLY A 22 -5.03 -5.63 4.97
N GLN A 23 -5.64 -4.78 5.82
CA GLN A 23 -5.43 -4.73 7.28
C GLN A 23 -3.97 -4.59 7.73
N ALA A 24 -3.12 -4.02 6.88
CA ALA A 24 -1.69 -3.86 7.10
C ALA A 24 -1.30 -2.39 6.89
N SER A 25 -0.13 -2.00 7.41
CA SER A 25 0.39 -0.66 7.15
C SER A 25 0.83 -0.54 5.68
N PRO A 26 0.93 0.69 5.12
CA PRO A 26 1.45 0.89 3.77
C PRO A 26 2.81 0.22 3.56
N GLU A 27 3.69 0.30 4.55
CA GLU A 27 5.04 -0.27 4.48
C GLU A 27 4.98 -1.80 4.43
N LYS A 28 4.15 -2.41 5.28
CA LYS A 28 3.99 -3.86 5.31
C LYS A 28 3.41 -4.38 3.99
N LEU A 29 2.37 -3.73 3.46
CA LEU A 29 1.77 -4.07 2.17
C LEU A 29 2.81 -3.98 1.05
N THR A 30 3.57 -2.88 1.00
CA THR A 30 4.60 -2.67 -0.01
C THR A 30 5.67 -3.76 0.03
N PHE A 31 6.15 -4.13 1.23
CA PHE A 31 7.21 -5.14 1.37
C PHE A 31 6.71 -6.56 1.11
N GLN A 32 5.45 -6.86 1.47
CA GLN A 32 4.81 -8.12 1.10
C GLN A 32 4.66 -8.20 -0.41
N HIS A 33 4.16 -7.15 -1.06
CA HIS A 33 4.04 -7.09 -2.52
C HIS A 33 5.39 -7.25 -3.21
N LEU A 34 6.43 -6.57 -2.73
CA LEU A 34 7.80 -6.75 -3.23
C LEU A 34 8.26 -8.21 -3.14
N SER A 35 7.91 -8.91 -2.05
CA SER A 35 8.23 -10.33 -1.92
C SER A 35 7.55 -11.17 -3.00
N GLU A 36 6.34 -10.80 -3.40
CA GLU A 36 5.64 -11.47 -4.49
C GLU A 36 6.26 -11.14 -5.85
N LEU A 37 6.58 -9.87 -6.12
CA LEU A 37 7.27 -9.42 -7.34
C LEU A 37 8.60 -10.16 -7.55
N ILE A 38 9.30 -10.50 -6.47
CA ILE A 38 10.57 -11.24 -6.51
C ILE A 38 10.38 -12.75 -6.74
N SER A 39 9.27 -13.32 -6.28
CA SER A 39 9.10 -14.78 -6.17
C SER A 39 8.14 -15.41 -7.18
N LYS A 40 7.26 -14.62 -7.81
CA LYS A 40 6.23 -15.14 -8.73
C LYS A 40 6.47 -14.63 -10.15
N GLU A 41 6.57 -15.56 -11.10
CA GLU A 41 6.78 -15.26 -12.53
C GLU A 41 5.63 -14.43 -13.15
N ILE A 42 4.43 -14.49 -12.57
CA ILE A 42 3.27 -13.69 -13.01
C ILE A 42 3.53 -12.18 -12.99
N TYR A 43 4.55 -11.72 -12.25
CA TYR A 43 4.93 -10.33 -12.12
C TYR A 43 6.14 -9.92 -12.97
N ASN A 44 6.51 -10.71 -13.97
CA ASN A 44 7.59 -10.35 -14.88
C ASN A 44 7.30 -9.04 -15.64
N ASP A 45 6.02 -8.71 -15.87
CA ASP A 45 5.57 -7.46 -16.47
C ASP A 45 6.04 -6.21 -15.70
N PHE A 46 6.10 -6.28 -14.36
CA PHE A 46 6.62 -5.22 -13.51
C PHE A 46 8.10 -4.93 -13.81
N TRP A 47 8.91 -5.97 -13.98
CA TRP A 47 10.35 -5.83 -14.24
C TRP A 47 10.67 -5.44 -15.69
N CYS A 48 9.74 -5.71 -16.61
CA CYS A 48 9.81 -5.27 -18.01
C CYS A 48 9.37 -3.81 -18.20
N ASN A 49 8.97 -3.10 -17.14
CA ASN A 49 8.54 -1.72 -17.22
C ASN A 49 9.72 -0.79 -17.56
N GLU A 50 9.62 -0.07 -18.69
CA GLU A 50 10.68 0.83 -19.17
C GLU A 50 11.02 1.95 -18.18
N TYR A 51 10.03 2.50 -17.48
CA TYR A 51 10.26 3.53 -16.46
C TYR A 51 11.08 2.98 -15.30
N LEU A 52 10.77 1.76 -14.83
CA LEU A 52 11.53 1.10 -13.76
C LEU A 52 13.01 0.93 -14.14
N GLN A 53 13.27 0.57 -15.40
CA GLN A 53 14.62 0.40 -15.93
C GLN A 53 15.36 1.74 -16.11
N GLN A 54 14.66 2.79 -16.57
CA GLN A 54 15.22 4.14 -16.70
C GLN A 54 15.61 4.75 -15.35
N GLU A 55 14.84 4.47 -14.30
CA GLU A 55 15.16 4.85 -12.91
C GLU A 55 16.29 3.99 -12.31
N GLY A 56 16.81 3.00 -13.05
CA GLY A 56 17.96 2.18 -12.65
C GLY A 56 17.62 1.01 -11.73
N TYR A 57 16.33 0.68 -11.55
CA TYR A 57 15.90 -0.42 -10.69
C TYR A 57 15.77 -1.72 -11.50
N SER A 58 16.86 -2.45 -11.65
CA SER A 58 16.79 -3.81 -12.22
C SER A 58 16.34 -4.85 -11.18
N PHE A 59 15.80 -5.97 -11.65
CA PHE A 59 15.44 -7.11 -10.81
C PHE A 59 16.62 -7.55 -9.92
N GLU A 60 17.79 -7.76 -10.51
CA GLU A 60 19.00 -8.19 -9.80
C GLU A 60 19.44 -7.17 -8.75
N TRP A 61 19.41 -5.88 -9.09
CA TRP A 61 19.81 -4.84 -8.15
C TRP A 61 18.86 -4.78 -6.95
N VAL A 62 17.54 -4.81 -7.19
CA VAL A 62 16.54 -4.78 -6.11
C VAL A 62 16.65 -6.03 -5.25
N LYS A 63 16.77 -7.21 -5.87
CA LYS A 63 16.90 -8.50 -5.19
C LYS A 63 18.11 -8.56 -4.25
N ASN A 64 19.22 -7.93 -4.63
CA ASN A 64 20.45 -7.96 -3.85
C ASN A 64 20.55 -6.83 -2.81
N ASN A 65 19.96 -5.66 -3.08
CA ASN A 65 20.19 -4.47 -2.25
C ASN A 65 18.99 -4.05 -1.39
N VAL A 66 17.77 -4.24 -1.89
CA VAL A 66 16.54 -3.73 -1.26
C VAL A 66 15.77 -4.86 -0.58
N PHE A 67 15.55 -5.96 -1.31
CA PHE A 67 14.73 -7.07 -0.86
C PHE A 67 15.20 -7.70 0.47
N PRO A 68 16.50 -7.92 0.74
CA PRO A 68 16.94 -8.50 2.01
C PRO A 68 16.61 -7.63 3.23
N ARG A 69 16.61 -6.30 3.04
CA ARG A 69 16.25 -5.34 4.10
C ARG A 69 14.73 -5.34 4.34
N ALA A 70 13.95 -5.31 3.26
CA ALA A 70 12.50 -5.26 3.34
C ALA A 70 11.89 -6.57 3.88
N SER A 71 12.33 -7.73 3.36
CA SER A 71 11.81 -9.06 3.73
C SER A 71 12.01 -9.36 5.22
N GLY A 72 13.19 -9.05 5.78
CA GLY A 72 13.47 -9.23 7.20
C GLY A 72 12.51 -8.46 8.12
N LEU A 73 12.02 -7.30 7.66
CA LEU A 73 11.06 -6.47 8.39
C LEU A 73 9.61 -6.94 8.23
N VAL A 74 9.29 -7.81 7.27
CA VAL A 74 7.96 -8.41 7.16
C VAL A 74 7.78 -9.53 8.19
N SER A 75 8.78 -10.40 8.35
CA SER A 75 8.69 -11.59 9.20
C SER A 75 8.61 -11.27 10.70
N ALA A 76 9.40 -10.32 11.18
CA ALA A 76 9.39 -9.88 12.59
C ALA A 76 8.44 -8.70 12.86
N TYR A 77 7.96 -8.05 11.79
CA TYR A 77 7.17 -6.83 11.75
C TYR A 77 7.41 -5.83 12.89
N ASP A 78 8.48 -5.07 12.72
CA ASP A 78 8.80 -3.86 13.51
C ASP A 78 8.37 -2.63 12.72
N ARG A 79 7.28 -1.98 13.15
CA ARG A 79 6.64 -0.88 12.40
C ARG A 79 7.57 0.33 12.25
N ASP A 80 8.33 0.68 13.28
CA ASP A 80 9.17 1.88 13.25
C ASP A 80 10.34 1.69 12.30
N LYS A 81 10.96 0.50 12.31
CA LYS A 81 11.99 0.14 11.33
C LYS A 81 11.44 0.06 9.91
N ALA A 82 10.27 -0.53 9.73
CA ALA A 82 9.61 -0.59 8.42
C ALA A 82 9.33 0.80 7.87
N LYS A 83 8.82 1.70 8.72
CA LYS A 83 8.59 3.11 8.37
C LYS A 83 9.88 3.85 8.08
N SER A 84 10.94 3.60 8.84
CA SER A 84 12.26 4.19 8.58
C SER A 84 12.75 3.78 7.19
N LEU A 85 12.81 2.48 6.89
CA LEU A 85 13.27 1.97 5.60
C LEU A 85 12.40 2.47 4.44
N PHE A 86 11.08 2.49 4.61
CA PHE A 86 10.15 2.98 3.59
C PHE A 86 10.38 4.44 3.21
N ASN A 87 10.83 5.27 4.17
CA ASN A 87 11.11 6.69 3.97
C ASN A 87 12.60 6.99 3.75
N GLU A 88 13.48 5.97 3.67
CA GLU A 88 14.88 6.19 3.32
C GLU A 88 14.97 6.77 1.90
N GLN A 89 15.63 7.93 1.75
CA GLN A 89 15.69 8.67 0.49
C GLN A 89 16.15 7.81 -0.70
N SER A 90 17.08 6.88 -0.46
CA SER A 90 17.62 5.98 -1.49
C SER A 90 16.61 4.96 -2.03
N TYR A 91 15.55 4.65 -1.28
CA TYR A 91 14.59 3.60 -1.64
C TYR A 91 13.14 4.09 -1.70
N HIS A 92 12.86 5.28 -1.16
CA HIS A 92 11.50 5.80 -1.05
C HIS A 92 10.79 5.89 -2.41
N HIS A 93 11.51 6.34 -3.45
CA HIS A 93 10.96 6.39 -4.80
C HIS A 93 10.59 5.00 -5.31
N PHE A 94 11.51 4.03 -5.18
CA PHE A 94 11.25 2.63 -5.56
C PHE A 94 10.04 2.03 -4.81
N PHE A 95 9.97 2.20 -3.49
CA PHE A 95 8.83 1.70 -2.70
C PHE A 95 7.51 2.36 -3.09
N THR A 96 7.53 3.63 -3.52
CA THR A 96 6.36 4.30 -4.07
C THR A 96 5.90 3.64 -5.37
N ILE A 97 6.82 3.21 -6.24
CA ILE A 97 6.49 2.48 -7.47
C ILE A 97 5.86 1.12 -7.13
N VAL A 98 6.46 0.37 -6.20
CA VAL A 98 5.93 -0.93 -5.74
C VAL A 98 4.53 -0.79 -5.17
N MET A 99 4.29 0.23 -4.33
CA MET A 99 2.96 0.48 -3.75
C MET A 99 1.93 0.87 -4.82
N LYS A 100 2.33 1.65 -5.83
CA LYS A 100 1.45 1.99 -6.97
C LYS A 100 1.06 0.75 -7.76
N ASP A 101 2.02 -0.13 -8.04
CA ASP A 101 1.74 -1.39 -8.73
C ASP A 101 0.75 -2.26 -7.93
N TRP A 102 0.95 -2.38 -6.61
CA TRP A 102 -0.01 -3.07 -5.74
C TRP A 102 -1.42 -2.44 -5.84
N LEU A 103 -1.54 -1.12 -5.72
CA LEU A 103 -2.82 -0.43 -5.82
C LEU A 103 -3.53 -0.69 -7.16
N LEU A 104 -2.78 -0.68 -8.26
CA LEU A 104 -3.33 -0.90 -9.60
C LEU A 104 -3.83 -2.34 -9.79
N ARG A 105 -3.07 -3.32 -9.31
CA ARG A 105 -3.45 -4.74 -9.41
C ARG A 105 -4.68 -5.08 -8.57
N HIS A 106 -4.86 -4.39 -7.46
CA HIS A 106 -6.00 -4.55 -6.55
C HIS A 106 -7.14 -3.57 -6.83
N TRP A 107 -7.07 -2.74 -7.88
CA TRP A 107 -8.03 -1.67 -8.15
C TRP A 107 -9.48 -2.17 -8.27
N GLU A 108 -9.65 -3.34 -8.90
CA GLU A 108 -10.96 -3.92 -9.16
C GLU A 108 -11.50 -4.77 -8.00
N ASP A 109 -10.69 -5.01 -6.96
CA ASP A 109 -11.05 -5.84 -5.83
C ASP A 109 -12.21 -5.24 -5.03
N ARG A 110 -13.05 -6.12 -4.49
CA ARG A 110 -14.20 -5.70 -3.67
C ARG A 110 -13.77 -4.86 -2.48
N GLU A 111 -12.68 -5.23 -1.81
CA GLU A 111 -12.19 -4.49 -0.63
C GLU A 111 -11.69 -3.10 -1.04
N MET A 112 -10.93 -3.00 -2.14
CA MET A 112 -10.42 -1.74 -2.69
C MET A 112 -11.55 -0.81 -3.13
N LYS A 113 -12.53 -1.31 -3.89
CA LYS A 113 -13.74 -0.55 -4.24
C LYS A 113 -14.48 -0.05 -3.02
N GLY A 114 -14.56 -0.88 -1.98
CA GLY A 114 -15.13 -0.48 -0.69
C GLY A 114 -14.34 0.63 0.01
N PHE A 115 -13.01 0.61 -0.07
CA PHE A 115 -12.15 1.67 0.47
C PHE A 115 -12.29 2.97 -0.33
N ILE A 116 -12.27 2.90 -1.66
CA ILE A 116 -12.44 4.07 -2.55
C ILE A 116 -13.78 4.76 -2.29
N LYS A 117 -14.85 3.97 -2.12
CA LYS A 117 -16.18 4.48 -1.75
C LYS A 117 -16.15 5.19 -0.40
N ASP A 118 -15.57 4.58 0.63
CA ASP A 118 -15.48 5.17 1.97
C ASP A 118 -14.63 6.46 1.96
N LEU A 119 -13.54 6.48 1.19
CA LEU A 119 -12.70 7.65 0.98
C LEU A 119 -13.46 8.78 0.28
N ASN A 120 -14.26 8.46 -0.75
CA ASN A 120 -15.11 9.43 -1.42
C ASN A 120 -16.16 10.03 -0.47
N ILE A 121 -16.78 9.22 0.38
CA ILE A 121 -17.73 9.67 1.41
C ILE A 121 -17.03 10.62 2.39
N LEU A 122 -15.86 10.24 2.90
CA LEU A 122 -15.09 11.08 3.83
C LEU A 122 -14.67 12.41 3.19
N PHE A 123 -14.18 12.37 1.96
CA PHE A 123 -13.82 13.58 1.21
C PHE A 123 -15.00 14.56 1.19
N HIS A 124 -16.19 14.11 0.81
CA HIS A 124 -17.37 14.97 0.73
C HIS A 124 -17.85 15.49 2.09
N ASN A 125 -17.74 14.68 3.15
CA ASN A 125 -18.08 15.10 4.51
C ASN A 125 -17.15 16.22 5.00
N LEU A 126 -15.86 16.13 4.67
CA LEU A 126 -14.84 17.09 5.10
C LEU A 126 -14.73 18.30 4.18
N ALA A 127 -15.03 18.15 2.89
CA ALA A 127 -14.87 19.20 1.88
C ALA A 127 -15.65 20.47 2.26
N ASN A 128 -16.89 20.31 2.72
CA ASN A 128 -17.72 21.43 3.17
C ASN A 128 -17.11 22.15 4.39
N TYR A 129 -16.51 21.40 5.32
CA TYR A 129 -15.92 21.95 6.54
C TYR A 129 -14.64 22.75 6.23
N TYR A 130 -13.84 22.29 5.27
CA TYR A 130 -12.57 22.91 4.91
C TYR A 130 -12.64 23.82 3.68
N GLY A 131 -13.83 24.12 3.16
CA GLY A 131 -14.02 24.98 1.98
C GLY A 131 -13.44 24.40 0.69
N ILE A 132 -13.28 23.08 0.61
CA ILE A 132 -12.81 22.39 -0.61
C ILE A 132 -14.00 22.23 -1.55
N HIS A 133 -13.83 22.57 -2.83
CA HIS A 133 -14.87 22.34 -3.83
C HIS A 133 -15.11 20.85 -4.04
N THR A 134 -16.33 20.38 -3.77
CA THR A 134 -16.72 18.97 -3.93
C THR A 134 -16.59 18.47 -5.37
N ALA A 135 -16.62 19.37 -6.35
CA ALA A 135 -16.41 19.05 -7.77
C ALA A 135 -15.03 18.46 -8.09
N TYR A 136 -14.03 18.59 -7.20
CA TYR A 136 -12.73 17.96 -7.38
C TYR A 136 -12.76 16.43 -7.29
N TRP A 137 -13.84 15.84 -6.76
CA TRP A 137 -14.06 14.40 -6.81
C TRP A 137 -15.53 14.09 -7.10
N PRO A 138 -15.86 13.47 -8.25
CA PRO A 138 -17.21 13.02 -8.55
C PRO A 138 -17.78 12.12 -7.44
N ARG A 139 -19.09 12.24 -7.16
CA ARG A 139 -19.77 11.30 -6.26
C ARG A 139 -19.88 9.94 -6.93
N LEU A 140 -19.47 8.90 -6.20
CA LEU A 140 -19.53 7.50 -6.62
C LEU A 140 -20.86 6.84 -6.25
#